data_AF-A0A6P0R296-F1
#
_entry.id   AF-A0A6P0R296-F1
#
_cell.length_a   1.000
_cell.length_b   1.000
_cell.length_c   1.000
_cell.angle_alpha   90.00
_cell.angle_beta   90.00
_cell.angle_gamma   90.00
#
_symmetry.space_group_name_H-M   'P 1'
#
loop_
_entity.id
_entity.type
_entity.pdbx_description
1 polymer ?
#
loop_
_entity_poly.entity_id
_entity_poly.type
_entity_poly.pdbx_seq_one_letter_code
_entity_poly.pdbx_strand_id
1 'polypeptide(L)'
;MSIKTTRPTFQDINQCKKKIDAYIDSIDQNPEHRAGAYPYYQFHAPGEPIYGTVLMFHGFSAKPDQMWRLSAYLFENGFNVYQCSLAGHSLINPHKNWPQIDLKSEYRDPLFESMRKDPILSDLLSSLEGKSEGFSITQKLGIAARILRLNPLLLADMIKALLSNNDPDFDKYFVSSHLDYLDNARQRLQELRTMPGEIYTVGLSVGGATALALAQDQPMRIKKVVAYAPLLNPVEEQAKEWQVNLIGVLDIKESGWDPNLKFPVGCFSAVNRFGDFVRSKENYEKLKNTPIFLVLTENEDAADPKTNQQFFDNIGGEAQGNRYFSYDKSDLVPHPMIDPTEVSQGMSNHFWQSLYQETYRFLTTGEVVTGNMDKFEQAQDLPLVKPA
;
A
#
# COMPACT_ATOMS: atom_id res chain seq x y z
N MET A 1 7.24 -19.17 25.92
CA MET A 1 5.79 -19.03 26.13
C MET A 1 5.07 -19.94 25.14
N SER A 2 4.01 -20.64 25.52
CA SER A 2 3.21 -21.43 24.57
C SER A 2 2.43 -20.47 23.67
N ILE A 3 2.57 -20.62 22.34
CA ILE A 3 1.85 -19.78 21.37
C ILE A 3 0.35 -20.12 21.48
N LYS A 4 -0.48 -19.10 21.74
CA LYS A 4 -1.93 -19.28 21.86
C LYS A 4 -2.51 -19.68 20.50
N THR A 5 -3.29 -20.76 20.48
CA THR A 5 -4.02 -21.20 19.29
C THR A 5 -5.52 -21.13 19.52
N THR A 6 -6.28 -21.06 18.44
CA THR A 6 -7.74 -21.19 18.42
C THR A 6 -8.16 -22.26 17.42
N ARG A 7 -9.37 -22.80 17.55
CA ARG A 7 -9.90 -23.85 16.65
C ARG A 7 -11.19 -23.35 16.01
N PRO A 8 -11.17 -22.93 14.73
CA PRO A 8 -12.37 -22.50 14.02
C PRO A 8 -13.37 -23.63 13.89
N THR A 9 -14.65 -23.35 14.10
CA THR A 9 -15.71 -24.31 13.82
C THR A 9 -16.05 -24.34 12.32
N PHE A 10 -16.81 -25.37 11.90
CA PHE A 10 -17.33 -25.42 10.53
C PHE A 10 -18.20 -24.19 10.22
N GLN A 11 -18.99 -23.73 11.19
CA GLN A 11 -19.85 -22.57 11.03
C GLN A 11 -19.03 -21.28 10.84
N ASP A 12 -17.97 -21.08 11.63
CA ASP A 12 -17.10 -19.91 11.52
C ASP A 12 -16.48 -19.81 10.13
N ILE A 13 -15.89 -20.92 9.65
CA ILE A 13 -15.26 -21.02 8.35
C ILE A 13 -16.28 -20.78 7.23
N ASN A 14 -17.42 -21.48 7.26
CA ASN A 14 -18.42 -21.39 6.20
C ASN A 14 -19.04 -19.99 6.09
N GLN A 15 -19.23 -19.30 7.22
CA GLN A 15 -19.73 -17.92 7.22
C GLN A 15 -18.71 -16.94 6.63
N CYS A 16 -17.41 -17.09 6.93
CA CYS A 16 -16.36 -16.29 6.32
C CYS A 16 -16.26 -16.55 4.81
N LYS A 17 -16.19 -17.83 4.41
CA LYS A 17 -16.13 -18.23 3.00
C LYS A 17 -17.28 -17.62 2.20
N LYS A 18 -18.52 -17.79 2.67
CA LYS A 18 -19.70 -17.23 2.01
C LYS A 18 -19.61 -15.71 1.76
N LYS A 19 -19.05 -14.95 2.70
CA LYS A 19 -18.91 -13.50 2.52
C LYS A 19 -17.80 -13.14 1.52
N ILE A 20 -16.66 -13.83 1.60
CA ILE A 20 -15.55 -13.60 0.68
C ILE A 20 -15.94 -14.05 -0.73
N ASP A 21 -16.57 -15.21 -0.88
CA ASP A 21 -17.08 -15.73 -2.14
C ASP A 21 -18.11 -14.77 -2.76
N ALA A 22 -19.00 -14.17 -1.96
CA ALA A 22 -19.92 -13.14 -2.46
C ALA A 22 -19.19 -11.88 -2.98
N TYR A 23 -18.07 -11.49 -2.38
CA TYR A 23 -17.24 -10.41 -2.90
C TYR A 23 -16.53 -10.82 -4.20
N ILE A 24 -15.99 -12.04 -4.27
CA ILE A 24 -15.40 -12.60 -5.50
C ILE A 24 -16.44 -12.64 -6.63
N ASP A 25 -17.64 -13.14 -6.36
CA ASP A 25 -18.76 -13.17 -7.32
C ASP A 25 -19.13 -11.76 -7.81
N SER A 26 -19.06 -10.75 -6.94
CA SER A 26 -19.31 -9.37 -7.34
C SER A 26 -18.25 -8.80 -8.29
N ILE A 27 -17.00 -9.28 -8.18
CA ILE A 27 -15.93 -8.95 -9.12
C ILE A 27 -16.20 -9.66 -10.44
N ASP A 28 -16.49 -10.96 -10.42
CA ASP A 28 -16.77 -11.75 -11.63
C ASP A 28 -17.94 -11.20 -12.45
N GLN A 29 -18.98 -10.70 -11.78
CA GLN A 29 -20.13 -10.09 -12.43
C GLN A 29 -19.85 -8.69 -12.99
N ASN A 30 -18.73 -8.06 -12.60
CA ASN A 30 -18.37 -6.75 -13.09
C ASN A 30 -17.72 -6.87 -14.49
N PRO A 31 -18.26 -6.18 -15.52
CA PRO A 31 -17.68 -6.22 -16.86
C PRO A 31 -16.26 -5.62 -16.95
N GLU A 32 -15.85 -4.83 -15.96
CA GLU A 32 -14.50 -4.26 -15.86
C GLU A 32 -13.56 -5.09 -14.95
N HIS A 33 -13.85 -6.36 -14.62
CA HIS A 33 -12.97 -7.17 -13.77
C HIS A 33 -11.56 -7.35 -14.35
N ARG A 34 -10.53 -7.21 -13.51
CA ARG A 34 -9.11 -7.37 -13.87
C ARG A 34 -8.68 -8.81 -13.63
N ALA A 35 -8.38 -9.52 -14.72
CA ALA A 35 -7.92 -10.91 -14.65
C ALA A 35 -6.74 -11.10 -13.68
N GLY A 36 -6.86 -12.09 -12.79
CA GLY A 36 -5.87 -12.42 -11.77
C GLY A 36 -5.82 -11.46 -10.57
N ALA A 37 -6.63 -10.39 -10.53
CA ALA A 37 -6.66 -9.44 -9.42
C ALA A 37 -7.71 -9.81 -8.35
N TYR A 38 -8.04 -11.09 -8.25
CA TYR A 38 -9.05 -11.62 -7.32
C TYR A 38 -8.47 -11.80 -5.93
N PRO A 39 -9.23 -11.43 -4.88
CA PRO A 39 -8.85 -11.81 -3.54
C PRO A 39 -8.99 -13.32 -3.39
N TYR A 40 -8.24 -13.92 -2.46
CA TYR A 40 -8.37 -15.35 -2.17
C TYR A 40 -7.99 -15.66 -0.73
N TYR A 41 -8.49 -16.77 -0.23
CA TYR A 41 -8.24 -17.22 1.14
C TYR A 41 -7.72 -18.65 1.20
N GLN A 42 -6.94 -18.93 2.24
CA GLN A 42 -6.51 -20.27 2.62
C GLN A 42 -6.89 -20.47 4.09
N PHE A 43 -7.88 -21.34 4.32
CA PHE A 43 -8.37 -21.67 5.66
C PHE A 43 -8.13 -23.13 5.98
N HIS A 44 -7.59 -23.39 7.17
CA HIS A 44 -7.43 -24.71 7.75
C HIS A 44 -8.79 -25.38 7.97
N ALA A 45 -8.79 -26.70 8.11
CA ALA A 45 -10.02 -27.45 8.28
C ALA A 45 -10.70 -27.13 9.64
N PRO A 46 -12.03 -27.31 9.74
CA PRO A 46 -12.72 -27.14 11.02
C PRO A 46 -12.09 -27.95 12.14
N GLY A 47 -11.86 -27.31 13.29
CA GLY A 47 -11.26 -27.93 14.47
C GLY A 47 -9.74 -27.96 14.47
N GLU A 48 -9.06 -27.64 13.36
CA GLU A 48 -7.60 -27.52 13.33
C GLU A 48 -7.14 -26.29 14.13
N PRO A 49 -6.06 -26.40 14.92
CA PRO A 49 -5.54 -25.29 15.68
C PRO A 49 -4.82 -24.30 14.76
N ILE A 50 -5.17 -23.02 14.86
CA ILE A 50 -4.53 -21.92 14.12
C ILE A 50 -3.97 -20.86 15.09
N TYR A 51 -2.94 -20.15 14.68
CA TYR A 51 -2.41 -18.99 15.41
C TYR A 51 -3.27 -17.74 15.24
N GLY A 52 -4.09 -17.69 14.19
CA GLY A 52 -4.99 -16.60 13.86
C GLY A 52 -5.18 -16.49 12.35
N THR A 53 -5.70 -15.37 11.87
CA THR A 53 -5.83 -15.10 10.43
C THR A 53 -5.02 -13.86 10.04
N VAL A 54 -4.24 -13.98 8.96
CA VAL A 54 -3.44 -12.91 8.40
C VAL A 54 -4.17 -12.30 7.21
N LEU A 55 -4.48 -11.02 7.31
CA LEU A 55 -5.06 -10.21 6.23
C LEU A 55 -3.92 -9.53 5.46
N MET A 56 -3.79 -9.80 4.16
CA MET A 56 -2.63 -9.38 3.37
C MET A 56 -3.03 -8.38 2.27
N PHE A 57 -2.26 -7.31 2.12
CA PHE A 57 -2.49 -6.24 1.15
C PHE A 57 -1.26 -6.01 0.24
N HIS A 58 -1.46 -6.14 -1.07
CA HIS A 58 -0.41 -5.99 -2.08
C HIS A 58 -0.01 -4.53 -2.34
N GLY A 59 1.06 -4.30 -3.10
CA GLY A 59 1.53 -2.98 -3.51
C GLY A 59 0.68 -2.34 -4.62
N PHE A 60 0.94 -1.06 -4.92
CA PHE A 60 0.07 -0.21 -5.75
C PHE A 60 -0.26 -0.78 -7.14
N SER A 61 0.74 -1.14 -7.96
CA SER A 61 0.49 -1.67 -9.31
C SER A 61 0.13 -3.16 -9.34
N ALA A 62 0.32 -3.85 -8.23
CA ALA A 62 0.30 -5.31 -8.15
C ALA A 62 -1.13 -5.88 -8.02
N LYS A 63 -1.19 -7.18 -7.74
CA LYS A 63 -2.39 -7.98 -7.54
C LYS A 63 -2.26 -8.79 -6.24
N PRO A 64 -3.35 -9.37 -5.70
CA PRO A 64 -3.31 -10.12 -4.45
C PRO A 64 -2.32 -11.29 -4.43
N ASP A 65 -1.93 -11.85 -5.57
CA ASP A 65 -0.93 -12.90 -5.66
C ASP A 65 0.51 -12.43 -5.43
N GLN A 66 0.81 -11.12 -5.35
CA GLN A 66 2.17 -10.61 -5.18
C GLN A 66 2.93 -11.22 -3.98
N MET A 67 2.22 -11.61 -2.92
CA MET A 67 2.82 -12.18 -1.71
C MET A 67 2.46 -13.66 -1.53
N TRP A 68 2.13 -14.38 -2.61
CA TRP A 68 1.62 -15.76 -2.53
C TRP A 68 2.59 -16.73 -1.84
N ARG A 69 3.91 -16.59 -2.03
CA ARG A 69 4.90 -17.45 -1.37
C ARG A 69 4.92 -17.24 0.14
N LEU A 70 4.85 -15.99 0.58
CA LEU A 70 4.71 -15.67 2.00
C LEU A 70 3.37 -16.19 2.56
N SER A 71 2.27 -16.01 1.83
CA SER A 71 0.95 -16.56 2.20
C SER A 71 1.00 -18.07 2.36
N ALA A 72 1.57 -18.79 1.40
CA ALA A 72 1.72 -20.24 1.44
C ALA A 72 2.57 -20.66 2.64
N TYR A 73 3.69 -20.00 2.90
CA TYR A 73 4.53 -20.27 4.06
C TYR A 73 3.79 -20.05 5.38
N LEU A 74 3.05 -18.94 5.53
CA LEU A 74 2.26 -18.68 6.74
C LEU A 74 1.12 -19.70 6.92
N PHE A 75 0.46 -20.08 5.81
CA PHE A 75 -0.61 -21.08 5.82
C PHE A 75 -0.10 -22.46 6.23
N GLU A 76 0.96 -22.95 5.57
CA GLU A 76 1.57 -24.25 5.90
C GLU A 76 2.06 -24.34 7.35
N ASN A 77 2.27 -23.19 8.00
CA ASN A 77 2.74 -23.07 9.38
C ASN A 77 1.66 -22.56 10.34
N GLY A 78 0.38 -22.83 10.07
CA GLY A 78 -0.68 -22.74 11.08
C GLY A 78 -1.40 -21.39 11.16
N PHE A 79 -1.21 -20.48 10.21
CA PHE A 79 -2.08 -19.31 10.05
C PHE A 79 -3.18 -19.57 9.03
N ASN A 80 -4.38 -19.06 9.25
CA ASN A 80 -5.27 -18.79 8.13
C ASN A 80 -4.78 -17.55 7.38
N VAL A 81 -5.00 -17.47 6.07
CA VAL A 81 -4.57 -16.31 5.28
C VAL A 81 -5.72 -15.83 4.40
N TYR A 82 -5.86 -14.51 4.29
CA TYR A 82 -6.77 -13.85 3.36
C TYR A 82 -6.01 -12.74 2.61
N GLN A 83 -5.73 -12.96 1.32
CA GLN A 83 -5.09 -11.97 0.46
C GLN A 83 -6.15 -11.12 -0.25
N CYS A 84 -6.11 -9.83 -0.02
CA CYS A 84 -7.13 -8.87 -0.43
C CYS A 84 -6.66 -8.07 -1.64
N SER A 85 -7.60 -7.73 -2.52
CA SER A 85 -7.40 -6.65 -3.49
C SER A 85 -7.46 -5.31 -2.78
N LEU A 86 -6.55 -4.40 -3.11
CA LEU A 86 -6.69 -2.99 -2.73
C LEU A 86 -7.95 -2.38 -3.38
N ALA A 87 -8.42 -1.25 -2.84
CA ALA A 87 -9.60 -0.54 -3.31
C ALA A 87 -9.57 -0.32 -4.83
N GLY A 88 -10.51 -0.92 -5.56
CA GLY A 88 -10.60 -0.80 -7.02
C GLY A 88 -9.59 -1.63 -7.83
N HIS A 89 -8.57 -2.24 -7.21
CA HIS A 89 -7.49 -2.92 -7.94
C HIS A 89 -7.93 -4.24 -8.58
N SER A 90 -9.10 -4.75 -8.22
CA SER A 90 -9.78 -5.85 -8.90
C SER A 90 -10.42 -5.45 -10.23
N LEU A 91 -10.36 -4.17 -10.64
CA LEU A 91 -10.98 -3.63 -11.86
C LEU A 91 -9.93 -3.04 -12.83
N ILE A 92 -10.19 -3.16 -14.14
CA ILE A 92 -9.25 -2.89 -15.25
C ILE A 92 -8.96 -1.40 -15.42
N ASN A 93 -9.86 -0.51 -15.03
CA ASN A 93 -9.75 0.92 -15.32
C ASN A 93 -9.41 1.74 -14.06
N PRO A 94 -8.13 2.09 -13.81
CA PRO A 94 -7.73 2.87 -12.64
C PRO A 94 -8.41 4.23 -12.55
N HIS A 95 -8.56 4.94 -13.68
CA HIS A 95 -9.19 6.27 -13.70
C HIS A 95 -10.64 6.24 -13.20
N LYS A 96 -11.36 5.11 -13.30
CA LYS A 96 -12.72 5.02 -12.78
C LYS A 96 -12.76 4.44 -11.37
N ASN A 97 -11.88 3.50 -11.09
CA ASN A 97 -12.08 2.54 -10.01
C ASN A 97 -11.08 2.71 -8.86
N TRP A 98 -9.90 3.27 -9.12
CA TRP A 98 -8.86 3.39 -8.11
C TRP A 98 -9.03 4.71 -7.34
N PRO A 99 -8.64 4.75 -6.06
CA PRO A 99 -8.60 5.97 -5.27
C PRO A 99 -7.85 7.09 -5.98
N GLN A 100 -8.43 8.28 -5.99
CA GLN A 100 -7.95 9.45 -6.72
C GLN A 100 -8.12 10.74 -5.93
N ILE A 101 -7.33 11.74 -6.30
CA ILE A 101 -7.56 13.14 -5.98
C ILE A 101 -7.71 13.88 -7.30
N ASP A 102 -8.89 14.45 -7.50
CA ASP A 102 -9.23 15.20 -8.71
C ASP A 102 -9.57 16.64 -8.35
N LEU A 103 -9.23 17.57 -9.22
CA LEU A 103 -9.67 18.96 -9.10
C LEU A 103 -11.14 19.05 -9.53
N LYS A 104 -11.96 19.71 -8.71
CA LYS A 104 -13.37 19.93 -9.04
C LYS A 104 -13.52 20.71 -10.34
N SER A 105 -14.59 20.43 -11.09
CA SER A 105 -14.84 21.01 -12.42
C SER A 105 -14.78 22.54 -12.45
N GLU A 106 -15.28 23.22 -11.41
CA GLU A 106 -15.27 24.68 -11.31
C GLU A 106 -13.87 25.30 -11.28
N TYR A 107 -12.85 24.51 -10.92
CA TYR A 107 -11.45 24.91 -10.93
C TYR A 107 -10.68 24.29 -12.10
N ARG A 108 -11.01 23.04 -12.42
CA ARG A 108 -10.40 22.29 -13.52
C ARG A 108 -10.69 22.93 -14.86
N ASP A 109 -11.95 23.19 -15.18
CA ASP A 109 -12.35 23.63 -16.53
C ASP A 109 -11.73 24.99 -16.89
N PRO A 110 -11.74 26.02 -16.02
CA PRO A 110 -11.06 27.29 -16.31
C PRO A 110 -9.54 27.16 -16.44
N LEU A 111 -8.92 26.26 -15.67
CA LEU A 111 -7.48 26.01 -15.76
C LEU A 111 -7.15 25.34 -17.10
N PHE A 112 -7.92 24.34 -17.52
CA PHE A 112 -7.78 23.69 -18.82
C PHE A 112 -8.01 24.65 -19.98
N GLU A 113 -9.02 25.52 -19.90
CA GLU A 113 -9.21 26.58 -20.90
C GLU A 113 -8.00 27.52 -20.98
N SER A 114 -7.41 27.87 -19.85
CA SER A 114 -6.19 28.70 -19.79
C SER A 114 -4.99 27.97 -20.39
N MET A 115 -4.84 26.67 -20.13
CA MET A 115 -3.79 25.85 -20.73
C MET A 115 -3.95 25.72 -22.25
N ARG A 116 -5.18 25.56 -22.75
CA ARG A 116 -5.46 25.50 -24.20
C ARG A 116 -5.14 26.82 -24.92
N LYS A 117 -5.21 27.96 -24.22
CA LYS A 117 -4.83 29.28 -24.74
C LYS A 117 -3.32 29.52 -24.70
N ASP A 118 -2.57 28.74 -23.90
CA ASP A 118 -1.12 28.81 -23.87
C ASP A 118 -0.53 27.97 -25.04
N PRO A 119 0.25 28.57 -25.95
CA PRO A 119 0.70 27.86 -27.16
C PRO A 119 1.56 26.62 -26.89
N ILE A 120 2.32 26.58 -25.80
CA ILE A 120 3.22 25.46 -25.49
C ILE A 120 2.47 24.36 -24.75
N LEU A 121 1.59 24.71 -23.80
CA LEU A 121 0.75 23.72 -23.14
C LEU A 121 -0.32 23.17 -24.08
N SER A 122 -0.84 23.96 -25.01
CA SER A 122 -1.77 23.50 -26.04
C SER A 122 -1.11 22.48 -26.99
N ASP A 123 0.11 22.76 -27.45
CA ASP A 123 0.89 21.82 -28.26
C ASP A 123 1.21 20.53 -27.48
N LEU A 124 1.58 20.69 -26.20
CA LEU A 124 1.79 19.56 -25.30
C LEU A 124 0.54 18.69 -25.14
N LEU A 125 -0.62 19.28 -24.81
CA LEU A 125 -1.89 18.58 -24.66
C LEU A 125 -2.27 17.85 -25.96
N SER A 126 -2.08 18.49 -27.11
CA SER A 126 -2.34 17.89 -28.42
C SER A 126 -1.37 16.75 -28.74
N SER A 127 -0.11 16.85 -28.30
CA SER A 127 0.91 15.80 -28.48
C SER A 127 0.68 14.59 -27.57
N LEU A 128 -0.01 14.79 -26.45
CA LEU A 128 -0.40 13.76 -25.48
C LEU A 128 -1.65 13.00 -25.90
N GLU A 129 -2.50 13.56 -26.77
CA GLU A 129 -3.64 12.87 -27.38
C GLU A 129 -3.14 11.70 -28.25
N GLY A 130 -2.93 10.54 -27.62
CA GLY A 130 -2.55 9.29 -28.28
C GLY A 130 -1.10 8.85 -28.09
N LYS A 131 -0.26 9.56 -27.33
CA LYS A 131 1.11 9.12 -26.98
C LYS A 131 1.22 8.75 -25.51
N SER A 132 1.99 7.69 -25.23
CA SER A 132 2.09 7.06 -23.91
C SER A 132 3.49 7.12 -23.30
N GLU A 133 4.30 8.11 -23.67
CA GLU A 133 5.58 8.33 -23.02
C GLU A 133 5.38 9.23 -21.79
N GLY A 134 5.84 8.76 -20.63
CA GLY A 134 5.85 9.55 -19.41
C GLY A 134 6.79 10.75 -19.54
N PHE A 135 6.51 11.81 -18.81
CA PHE A 135 7.38 12.98 -18.78
C PHE A 135 8.61 12.74 -17.91
N SER A 136 9.78 13.20 -18.38
CA SER A 136 10.95 13.30 -17.52
C SER A 136 10.68 14.28 -16.37
N ILE A 137 11.46 14.17 -15.29
CA ILE A 137 11.35 15.08 -14.13
C ILE A 137 11.51 16.55 -14.56
N THR A 138 12.44 16.84 -15.47
CA THR A 138 12.66 18.21 -15.97
C THR A 138 11.50 18.72 -16.82
N GLN A 139 10.84 17.83 -17.58
CA GLN A 139 9.62 18.18 -18.31
C GLN A 139 8.46 18.45 -17.35
N LYS A 140 8.24 17.58 -16.34
CA LYS A 140 7.23 17.79 -15.28
C LYS A 140 7.41 19.14 -14.58
N LEU A 141 8.66 19.48 -14.23
CA LEU A 141 9.02 20.78 -13.64
C LEU A 141 8.65 21.97 -14.55
N GLY A 142 9.01 21.90 -15.84
CA GLY A 142 8.70 22.95 -16.81
C GLY A 142 7.20 23.13 -17.01
N ILE A 143 6.45 22.03 -17.05
CA ILE A 143 4.99 22.01 -17.16
C ILE A 143 4.35 22.65 -15.93
N ALA A 144 4.70 22.18 -14.73
CA ALA A 144 4.18 22.70 -13.47
C ALA A 144 4.49 24.20 -13.30
N ALA A 145 5.71 24.63 -13.58
CA ALA A 145 6.11 26.03 -13.52
C ALA A 145 5.34 26.92 -14.51
N ARG A 146 4.95 26.37 -15.66
CA ARG A 146 4.15 27.09 -16.65
C ARG A 146 2.68 27.18 -16.25
N ILE A 147 2.11 26.08 -15.73
CA ILE A 147 0.75 26.06 -15.18
C ILE A 147 0.62 27.11 -14.07
N LEU A 148 1.60 27.16 -13.15
CA LEU A 148 1.68 28.17 -12.08
C LEU A 148 1.58 29.61 -12.60
N ARG A 149 2.12 29.91 -13.78
CA ARG A 149 2.06 31.26 -14.37
C ARG A 149 0.69 31.63 -14.92
N LEU A 150 -0.17 30.65 -15.22
CA LEU A 150 -1.51 30.91 -15.74
C LEU A 150 -2.44 31.47 -14.67
N ASN A 151 -2.33 30.97 -13.44
CA ASN A 151 -3.15 31.44 -12.32
C ASN A 151 -2.43 31.30 -10.96
N PRO A 152 -1.44 32.16 -10.67
CA PRO A 152 -0.50 31.95 -9.57
C PRO A 152 -1.15 31.97 -8.19
N LEU A 153 -2.18 32.82 -7.98
CA LEU A 153 -2.85 32.94 -6.68
C LEU A 153 -3.72 31.71 -6.39
N LEU A 154 -4.56 31.31 -7.35
CA LEU A 154 -5.42 30.14 -7.20
C LEU A 154 -4.59 28.86 -7.01
N LEU A 155 -3.51 28.72 -7.78
CA LEU A 155 -2.67 27.53 -7.73
C LEU A 155 -1.82 27.49 -6.46
N ALA A 156 -1.41 28.63 -5.90
CA ALA A 156 -0.75 28.67 -4.60
C ALA A 156 -1.67 28.16 -3.48
N ASP A 157 -2.94 28.58 -3.48
CA ASP A 157 -3.94 28.09 -2.51
C ASP A 157 -4.21 26.59 -2.68
N MET A 158 -4.34 26.11 -3.93
CA MET A 158 -4.51 24.68 -4.22
C MET A 158 -3.32 23.83 -3.78
N ILE A 159 -2.10 24.28 -4.08
CA ILE A 159 -0.88 23.58 -3.67
C ILE A 159 -0.80 23.51 -2.15
N LYS A 160 -1.08 24.63 -1.47
CA LYS A 160 -1.11 24.66 0.00
C LYS A 160 -2.12 23.66 0.56
N ALA A 161 -3.34 23.64 0.01
CA ALA A 161 -4.39 22.73 0.44
C ALA A 161 -4.04 21.25 0.19
N LEU A 162 -3.30 20.98 -0.89
CA LEU A 162 -2.91 19.64 -1.30
C LEU A 162 -1.75 19.08 -0.47
N LEU A 163 -0.78 19.93 -0.10
CA LEU A 163 0.40 19.57 0.70
C LEU A 163 0.13 19.52 2.21
N SER A 164 -1.05 19.91 2.67
CA SER A 164 -1.38 19.91 4.09
C SER A 164 -2.59 19.02 4.36
N ASN A 165 -2.38 18.02 5.21
CA ASN A 165 -3.39 16.98 5.50
C ASN A 165 -4.68 17.54 6.07
N ASN A 166 -4.56 18.59 6.87
CA ASN A 166 -5.68 19.17 7.60
C ASN A 166 -6.02 20.57 7.09
N ASP A 167 -5.63 20.92 5.87
CA ASP A 167 -6.02 22.21 5.30
C ASP A 167 -7.54 22.23 5.07
N PRO A 168 -8.27 23.19 5.67
CA PRO A 168 -9.72 23.27 5.55
C PRO A 168 -10.18 23.55 4.12
N ASP A 169 -9.30 24.07 3.25
CA ASP A 169 -9.61 24.33 1.86
C ASP A 169 -9.34 23.11 0.94
N PHE A 170 -8.90 21.96 1.47
CA PHE A 170 -8.73 20.77 0.63
C PHE A 170 -10.05 20.38 -0.06
N ASP A 171 -11.12 20.25 0.71
CA ASP A 171 -12.45 19.90 0.18
C ASP A 171 -13.08 21.05 -0.61
N LYS A 172 -12.54 22.27 -0.52
CA LYS A 172 -12.94 23.36 -1.40
C LYS A 172 -12.50 23.04 -2.83
N TYR A 173 -11.24 22.67 -3.04
CA TYR A 173 -10.66 22.49 -4.38
C TYR A 173 -10.81 21.09 -4.95
N PHE A 174 -10.73 20.04 -4.12
CA PHE A 174 -10.55 18.68 -4.59
C PHE A 174 -11.74 17.77 -4.27
N VAL A 175 -11.94 16.75 -5.11
CA VAL A 175 -12.68 15.54 -4.79
C VAL A 175 -11.66 14.47 -4.47
N SER A 176 -11.85 13.71 -3.39
CA SER A 176 -10.91 12.67 -3.02
C SER A 176 -11.58 11.40 -2.53
N SER A 177 -11.02 10.27 -2.98
CA SER A 177 -11.35 8.93 -2.55
C SER A 177 -10.16 8.22 -1.87
N HIS A 178 -9.15 8.97 -1.38
CA HIS A 178 -7.96 8.37 -0.76
C HIS A 178 -8.28 7.46 0.45
N LEU A 179 -9.37 7.72 1.18
CA LEU A 179 -9.82 6.88 2.29
C LEU A 179 -10.49 5.56 1.86
N ASP A 180 -10.81 5.39 0.57
CA ASP A 180 -11.36 4.14 0.05
C ASP A 180 -10.41 2.96 0.30
N TYR A 181 -9.09 3.19 0.41
CA TYR A 181 -8.14 2.16 0.85
C TYR A 181 -8.49 1.61 2.24
N LEU A 182 -8.77 2.49 3.22
CA LEU A 182 -9.16 2.08 4.56
C LEU A 182 -10.59 1.49 4.58
N ASP A 183 -11.52 2.08 3.83
CA ASP A 183 -12.90 1.57 3.78
C ASP A 183 -12.97 0.19 3.15
N ASN A 184 -12.19 -0.07 2.09
CA ASN A 184 -12.03 -1.39 1.54
C ASN A 184 -11.44 -2.37 2.56
N ALA A 185 -10.36 -1.98 3.25
CA ALA A 185 -9.74 -2.82 4.28
C ALA A 185 -10.70 -3.16 5.44
N ARG A 186 -11.54 -2.22 5.86
CA ARG A 186 -12.61 -2.44 6.85
C ARG A 186 -13.62 -3.47 6.36
N GLN A 187 -14.03 -3.40 5.09
CA GLN A 187 -14.94 -4.39 4.49
C GLN A 187 -14.31 -5.79 4.48
N ARG A 188 -13.02 -5.89 4.09
CA ARG A 188 -12.27 -7.15 4.12
C ARG A 188 -12.16 -7.73 5.53
N LEU A 189 -11.92 -6.89 6.53
CA LEU A 189 -11.92 -7.33 7.94
C LEU A 189 -13.30 -7.84 8.39
N GLN A 190 -14.38 -7.19 7.94
CA GLN A 190 -15.75 -7.57 8.29
C GLN A 190 -16.18 -8.92 7.69
N GLU A 191 -15.57 -9.33 6.58
CA GLU A 191 -15.72 -10.68 6.01
C GLU A 191 -15.19 -11.75 6.98
N LEU A 192 -14.16 -11.43 7.76
CA LEU A 192 -13.57 -12.29 8.79
C LEU A 192 -14.23 -12.17 10.18
N ARG A 193 -15.36 -11.46 10.31
CA ARG A 193 -16.00 -11.17 11.62
C ARG A 193 -16.26 -12.43 12.47
N THR A 194 -16.56 -13.56 11.84
CA THR A 194 -16.90 -14.82 12.52
C THR A 194 -15.68 -15.73 12.71
N MET A 195 -14.54 -15.38 12.12
CA MET A 195 -13.31 -16.15 12.30
C MET A 195 -12.77 -15.92 13.72
N PRO A 196 -12.65 -16.96 14.56
CA PRO A 196 -12.16 -16.80 15.92
C PRO A 196 -10.66 -16.52 15.94
N GLY A 197 -10.19 -16.05 17.09
CA GLY A 197 -8.78 -15.76 17.34
C GLY A 197 -8.33 -14.40 16.83
N GLU A 198 -7.02 -14.22 16.85
CA GLU A 198 -6.39 -12.95 16.53
C GLU A 198 -6.36 -12.70 15.03
N ILE A 199 -6.41 -11.41 14.65
CA ILE A 199 -6.19 -10.99 13.27
C ILE A 199 -4.89 -10.20 13.23
N TYR A 200 -4.12 -10.48 12.20
CA TYR A 200 -2.89 -9.80 11.88
C TYR A 200 -3.03 -9.16 10.51
N THR A 201 -2.30 -8.08 10.27
CA THR A 201 -2.26 -7.45 8.95
C THR A 201 -0.85 -7.42 8.43
N VAL A 202 -0.68 -7.74 7.15
CA VAL A 202 0.60 -7.72 6.46
C VAL A 202 0.43 -6.93 5.16
N GLY A 203 1.40 -6.09 4.80
CA GLY A 203 1.33 -5.45 3.49
C GLY A 203 2.61 -4.80 3.02
N LEU A 204 2.67 -4.60 1.70
CA LEU A 204 3.78 -3.98 0.98
C LEU A 204 3.36 -2.61 0.45
N SER A 205 4.21 -1.58 0.54
CA SER A 205 3.97 -0.30 -0.13
C SER A 205 2.61 0.31 0.31
N VAL A 206 1.73 0.64 -0.63
CA VAL A 206 0.34 1.05 -0.33
C VAL A 206 -0.41 0.04 0.53
N GLY A 207 -0.18 -1.26 0.32
CA GLY A 207 -0.71 -2.32 1.16
C GLY A 207 -0.16 -2.28 2.59
N GLY A 208 1.11 -1.89 2.77
CA GLY A 208 1.70 -1.66 4.08
C GLY A 208 1.07 -0.47 4.80
N ALA A 209 0.83 0.64 4.09
CA ALA A 209 0.08 1.78 4.60
C ALA A 209 -1.37 1.39 4.96
N THR A 210 -2.02 0.56 4.13
CA THR A 210 -3.38 0.04 4.36
C THR A 210 -3.45 -0.85 5.60
N ALA A 211 -2.47 -1.73 5.78
CA ALA A 211 -2.35 -2.58 6.97
C ALA A 211 -2.21 -1.73 8.25
N LEU A 212 -1.36 -0.70 8.23
CA LEU A 212 -1.20 0.25 9.33
C LEU A 212 -2.50 1.03 9.59
N ALA A 213 -3.14 1.55 8.56
CA ALA A 213 -4.39 2.29 8.67
C ALA A 213 -5.52 1.45 9.30
N LEU A 214 -5.63 0.18 8.90
CA LEU A 214 -6.62 -0.72 9.48
C LEU A 214 -6.34 -1.01 10.96
N ALA A 215 -5.07 -1.12 11.36
CA ALA A 215 -4.69 -1.26 12.75
C ALA A 215 -4.95 0.02 13.58
N GLN A 216 -4.79 1.20 12.98
CA GLN A 216 -5.16 2.48 13.60
C GLN A 216 -6.66 2.57 13.87
N ASP A 217 -7.45 2.09 12.92
CA ASP A 217 -8.90 2.10 12.98
C ASP A 217 -9.48 1.03 13.93
N GLN A 218 -8.86 -0.15 13.94
CA GLN A 218 -9.33 -1.32 14.68
C GLN A 218 -8.27 -1.87 15.66
N PRO A 219 -7.69 -1.04 16.56
CA PRO A 219 -6.55 -1.41 17.40
C PRO A 219 -6.88 -2.53 18.40
N MET A 220 -8.16 -2.73 18.71
CA MET A 220 -8.61 -3.83 19.56
C MET A 220 -8.67 -5.17 18.81
N ARG A 221 -8.90 -5.13 17.49
CA ARG A 221 -9.10 -6.33 16.64
C ARG A 221 -7.80 -6.79 16.00
N ILE A 222 -7.00 -5.86 15.50
CA ILE A 222 -5.71 -6.15 14.87
C ILE A 222 -4.64 -6.26 15.96
N LYS A 223 -3.95 -7.40 16.03
CA LYS A 223 -3.00 -7.67 17.11
C LYS A 223 -1.57 -7.30 16.80
N LYS A 224 -1.14 -7.49 15.55
CA LYS A 224 0.19 -7.08 15.08
C LYS A 224 0.13 -6.73 13.61
N VAL A 225 1.06 -5.90 13.18
CA VAL A 225 1.21 -5.48 11.80
C VAL A 225 2.61 -5.80 11.31
N VAL A 226 2.75 -6.34 10.11
CA VAL A 226 4.03 -6.35 9.39
C VAL A 226 3.88 -5.45 8.17
N ALA A 227 4.71 -4.42 8.08
CA ALA A 227 4.68 -3.46 6.99
C ALA A 227 6.03 -3.46 6.28
N TYR A 228 6.04 -3.92 5.03
CA TYR A 228 7.21 -3.88 4.16
C TYR A 228 7.15 -2.60 3.33
N ALA A 229 8.18 -1.76 3.46
CA ALA A 229 8.33 -0.48 2.77
C ALA A 229 7.00 0.30 2.62
N PRO A 230 6.24 0.57 3.71
CA PRO A 230 4.93 1.16 3.55
C PRO A 230 5.04 2.55 2.92
N LEU A 231 4.15 2.81 1.95
CA LEU A 231 4.16 4.06 1.19
C LEU A 231 3.45 5.15 1.99
N LEU A 232 4.15 5.66 3.01
CA LEU A 232 3.68 6.73 3.89
C LEU A 232 3.95 8.13 3.32
N ASN A 233 4.93 8.23 2.44
CA ASN A 233 5.30 9.40 1.66
C ASN A 233 6.15 8.89 0.48
N PRO A 234 5.95 9.34 -0.76
CA PRO A 234 6.81 8.95 -1.86
C PRO A 234 8.27 9.37 -1.63
N VAL A 235 9.23 8.62 -2.17
CA VAL A 235 10.63 9.08 -2.26
C VAL A 235 10.65 10.34 -3.09
N GLU A 236 10.93 11.45 -2.42
CA GLU A 236 11.17 12.71 -3.08
C GLU A 236 12.46 13.35 -2.64
N GLU A 237 13.20 13.87 -3.62
CA GLU A 237 14.12 14.98 -3.40
C GLU A 237 13.33 16.24 -3.01
N GLN A 238 12.74 16.26 -1.80
CA GLN A 238 12.18 17.35 -0.98
C GLN A 238 11.61 18.64 -1.65
N ALA A 239 11.23 18.63 -2.93
CA ALA A 239 10.84 19.83 -3.67
C ALA A 239 9.78 19.62 -4.77
N LYS A 240 9.22 18.41 -4.96
CA LYS A 240 8.49 18.05 -6.20
C LYS A 240 7.10 17.42 -6.01
N GLU A 241 6.62 17.26 -4.78
CA GLU A 241 5.38 16.58 -4.40
C GLU A 241 4.14 17.28 -4.91
N TRP A 242 4.15 18.59 -4.76
CA TRP A 242 3.13 19.44 -5.34
C TRP A 242 3.12 19.38 -6.86
N GLN A 243 4.22 19.03 -7.53
CA GLN A 243 4.27 18.95 -9.00
C GLN A 243 3.58 17.68 -9.48
N VAL A 244 3.88 16.55 -8.86
CA VAL A 244 3.16 15.29 -9.11
C VAL A 244 1.68 15.52 -8.81
N ASN A 245 1.35 16.13 -7.69
CA ASN A 245 -0.04 16.35 -7.32
C ASN A 245 -0.76 17.38 -8.21
N LEU A 246 -0.08 18.44 -8.65
CA LEU A 246 -0.62 19.46 -9.56
C LEU A 246 -0.78 18.95 -11.00
N ILE A 247 0.14 18.11 -11.47
CA ILE A 247 0.04 17.40 -12.76
C ILE A 247 -1.05 16.31 -12.65
N GLY A 248 -1.18 15.69 -11.48
CA GLY A 248 -2.23 14.75 -11.06
C GLY A 248 -3.63 15.18 -11.44
N VAL A 249 -3.96 16.40 -11.05
CA VAL A 249 -5.28 16.97 -11.24
C VAL A 249 -5.58 17.42 -12.68
N LEU A 250 -4.61 17.25 -13.59
CA LEU A 250 -4.73 17.55 -15.02
C LEU A 250 -4.90 16.30 -15.89
N ASP A 251 -5.23 15.15 -15.30
CA ASP A 251 -5.52 13.88 -16.00
C ASP A 251 -4.38 13.42 -16.94
N ILE A 252 -3.15 13.78 -16.59
CA ILE A 252 -1.95 13.24 -17.23
C ILE A 252 -1.76 11.81 -16.71
N LYS A 253 -1.59 10.87 -17.64
CA LYS A 253 -1.48 9.43 -17.33
C LYS A 253 -0.02 9.04 -17.18
N GLU A 254 0.28 8.21 -16.17
CA GLU A 254 1.58 7.55 -16.01
C GLU A 254 1.42 6.03 -16.17
N SER A 255 2.54 5.35 -16.38
CA SER A 255 2.61 3.89 -16.30
C SER A 255 3.15 3.48 -14.93
N GLY A 256 2.58 2.42 -14.37
CA GLY A 256 3.14 1.78 -13.18
C GLY A 256 4.33 0.90 -13.49
N TRP A 257 4.68 0.07 -12.51
CA TRP A 257 5.70 -0.97 -12.68
C TRP A 257 5.22 -2.09 -13.60
N ASP A 258 3.89 -2.27 -13.71
CA ASP A 258 3.26 -3.05 -14.78
C ASP A 258 3.11 -2.13 -16.01
N PRO A 259 3.85 -2.36 -17.12
CA PRO A 259 3.82 -1.50 -18.29
C PRO A 259 2.46 -1.51 -19.02
N ASN A 260 1.61 -2.52 -18.74
CA ASN A 260 0.25 -2.60 -19.29
C ASN A 260 -0.77 -1.87 -18.41
N LEU A 261 -0.39 -1.43 -17.21
CA LEU A 261 -1.24 -0.71 -16.29
C LEU A 261 -0.94 0.79 -16.37
N LYS A 262 -1.89 1.54 -16.91
CA LYS A 262 -1.87 3.01 -16.95
C LYS A 262 -2.88 3.56 -15.96
N PHE A 263 -2.46 4.51 -15.14
CA PHE A 263 -3.32 5.17 -14.17
C PHE A 263 -3.11 6.69 -14.21
N PRO A 264 -4.14 7.48 -13.84
CA PRO A 264 -3.98 8.92 -13.73
C PRO A 264 -3.06 9.25 -12.55
N VAL A 265 -2.29 10.32 -12.69
CA VAL A 265 -1.39 10.79 -11.61
C VAL A 265 -2.19 11.16 -10.34
N GLY A 266 -3.48 11.48 -10.45
CA GLY A 266 -4.39 11.62 -9.29
C GLY A 266 -4.43 10.40 -8.36
N CYS A 267 -4.13 9.19 -8.84
CA CYS A 267 -3.98 8.02 -7.98
C CYS A 267 -2.74 8.10 -7.08
N PHE A 268 -1.62 8.63 -7.59
CA PHE A 268 -0.43 8.86 -6.76
C PHE A 268 -0.70 9.91 -5.68
N SER A 269 -1.44 10.97 -6.01
CA SER A 269 -1.86 11.97 -5.04
C SER A 269 -2.74 11.37 -3.94
N ALA A 270 -3.67 10.48 -4.30
CA ALA A 270 -4.49 9.77 -3.32
C ALA A 270 -3.65 8.89 -2.40
N VAL A 271 -2.73 8.11 -2.95
CA VAL A 271 -1.81 7.28 -2.18
C VAL A 271 -0.97 8.10 -1.21
N ASN A 272 -0.43 9.21 -1.68
CA ASN A 272 0.38 10.09 -0.85
C ASN A 272 -0.45 10.68 0.29
N ARG A 273 -1.62 11.26 -0.02
CA ARG A 273 -2.55 11.78 1.00
C ARG A 273 -3.02 10.70 1.98
N PHE A 274 -3.13 9.45 1.53
CA PHE A 274 -3.42 8.32 2.39
C PHE A 274 -2.26 8.01 3.36
N GLY A 275 -1.02 8.00 2.88
CA GLY A 275 0.17 7.86 3.74
C GLY A 275 0.27 8.98 4.78
N ASP A 276 -0.08 10.19 4.36
CA ASP A 276 -0.24 11.39 5.18
C ASP A 276 -1.30 11.23 6.30
N PHE A 277 -2.46 10.67 5.96
CA PHE A 277 -3.48 10.29 6.93
C PHE A 277 -2.93 9.30 7.97
N VAL A 278 -2.21 8.26 7.53
CA VAL A 278 -1.58 7.25 8.41
C VAL A 278 -0.56 7.90 9.35
N ARG A 279 0.21 8.89 8.87
CA ARG A 279 1.23 9.60 9.66
C ARG A 279 0.68 10.72 10.53
N SER A 280 -0.60 11.07 10.45
CA SER A 280 -1.15 12.12 11.30
C SER A 280 -1.03 11.75 12.78
N LYS A 281 -0.79 12.75 13.63
CA LYS A 281 -0.62 12.53 15.08
C LYS A 281 -1.79 11.81 15.71
N GLU A 282 -3.01 12.18 15.34
CA GLU A 282 -4.20 11.50 15.84
C GLU A 282 -4.20 10.00 15.51
N ASN A 283 -3.71 9.63 14.33
CA ASN A 283 -3.76 8.25 13.87
C ASN A 283 -2.59 7.40 14.37
N TYR A 284 -1.34 7.88 14.31
CA TYR A 284 -0.23 7.05 14.79
C TYR A 284 -0.29 6.83 16.31
N GLU A 285 -0.90 7.74 17.08
CA GLU A 285 -1.11 7.56 18.52
C GLU A 285 -2.00 6.33 18.83
N LYS A 286 -2.93 5.98 17.93
CA LYS A 286 -3.79 4.80 18.05
C LYS A 286 -3.00 3.48 17.89
N LEU A 287 -1.79 3.53 17.30
CA LEU A 287 -0.92 2.36 17.10
C LEU A 287 -0.01 2.03 18.28
N LYS A 288 0.12 2.91 19.28
CA LYS A 288 1.11 2.74 20.36
C LYS A 288 1.00 1.41 21.12
N ASN A 289 -0.16 0.75 21.10
CA ASN A 289 -0.39 -0.54 21.75
C ASN A 289 -0.46 -1.73 20.77
N THR A 290 -0.20 -1.50 19.49
CA THR A 290 -0.20 -2.54 18.45
C THR A 290 1.24 -2.77 17.98
N PRO A 291 1.88 -3.90 18.33
CA PRO A 291 3.21 -4.21 17.85
C PRO A 291 3.28 -4.20 16.32
N ILE A 292 4.25 -3.45 15.79
CA ILE A 292 4.52 -3.32 14.37
C ILE A 292 5.93 -3.81 14.05
N PHE A 293 6.08 -4.62 13.01
CA PHE A 293 7.36 -4.91 12.40
C PHE A 293 7.47 -4.15 11.09
N LEU A 294 8.37 -3.17 11.05
CA LEU A 294 8.66 -2.35 9.88
C LEU A 294 9.93 -2.86 9.20
N VAL A 295 9.84 -3.19 7.91
CA VAL A 295 10.98 -3.66 7.12
C VAL A 295 11.19 -2.72 5.94
N LEU A 296 12.38 -2.14 5.84
CA LEU A 296 12.76 -1.19 4.79
C LEU A 296 13.97 -1.70 4.00
N THR A 297 14.35 -0.95 2.97
CA THR A 297 15.59 -1.11 2.23
C THR A 297 16.20 0.26 1.95
N GLU A 298 17.53 0.36 1.89
CA GLU A 298 18.21 1.57 1.42
C GLU A 298 18.17 1.73 -0.11
N ASN A 299 17.83 0.67 -0.86
CA ASN A 299 17.63 0.69 -2.31
C ASN A 299 16.19 1.08 -2.70
N GLU A 300 15.59 1.96 -1.92
CA GLU A 300 14.20 2.37 -2.03
C GLU A 300 14.00 3.44 -3.10
N ASP A 301 12.95 3.29 -3.90
CA ASP A 301 12.64 4.14 -5.05
C ASP A 301 11.20 4.62 -5.11
N ALA A 302 10.37 4.17 -4.15
CA ALA A 302 8.96 4.49 -4.07
C ALA A 302 8.59 5.13 -2.73
N ALA A 303 8.99 4.59 -1.57
CA ALA A 303 8.58 5.07 -0.24
C ALA A 303 9.72 5.72 0.57
N ASP A 304 9.63 6.99 0.97
CA ASP A 304 10.75 7.70 1.63
C ASP A 304 11.25 6.98 2.93
N PRO A 305 12.51 6.51 2.98
CA PRO A 305 13.04 5.79 4.15
C PRO A 305 13.05 6.64 5.43
N LYS A 306 13.35 7.95 5.31
CA LYS A 306 13.40 8.86 6.47
C LYS A 306 12.03 9.03 7.10
N THR A 307 11.00 9.21 6.28
CA THR A 307 9.61 9.32 6.71
C THR A 307 9.16 8.05 7.45
N ASN A 308 9.53 6.88 6.92
CA ASN A 308 9.24 5.60 7.57
C ASN A 308 9.97 5.44 8.91
N GLN A 309 11.24 5.84 9.00
CA GLN A 309 11.99 5.82 10.25
C GLN A 309 11.39 6.77 11.30
N GLN A 310 11.05 8.01 10.90
CA GLN A 310 10.37 8.96 11.79
C GLN A 310 9.01 8.44 12.25
N PHE A 311 8.25 7.77 11.37
CA PHE A 311 7.00 7.13 11.75
C PHE A 311 7.22 6.05 12.82
N PHE A 312 8.24 5.19 12.65
CA PHE A 312 8.62 4.18 13.65
C PHE A 312 8.92 4.79 15.02
N ASP A 313 9.67 5.89 15.06
CA ASP A 313 9.96 6.61 16.30
C ASP A 313 8.67 7.20 16.91
N ASN A 314 7.79 7.77 16.09
CA ASN A 314 6.53 8.39 16.52
C ASN A 314 5.54 7.39 17.14
N ILE A 315 5.51 6.14 16.66
CA ILE A 315 4.73 5.05 17.28
C ILE A 315 5.39 4.48 18.55
N GLY A 316 6.54 5.02 18.95
CA GLY A 316 7.26 4.69 20.19
C GLY A 316 8.40 3.67 20.02
N GLY A 317 8.74 3.30 18.78
CA GLY A 317 9.85 2.42 18.46
C GLY A 317 9.84 1.09 19.23
N GLU A 318 11.02 0.56 19.52
CA GLU A 318 11.18 -0.73 20.22
C GLU A 318 10.60 -0.74 21.64
N ALA A 319 10.57 0.43 22.30
CA ALA A 319 10.03 0.57 23.64
C ALA A 319 8.52 0.26 23.73
N GLN A 320 7.80 0.33 22.61
CA GLN A 320 6.38 -0.07 22.49
C GLN A 320 6.20 -1.47 21.88
N GLY A 321 7.27 -2.27 21.82
CA GLY A 321 7.22 -3.62 21.26
C GLY A 321 7.26 -3.66 19.73
N ASN A 322 7.56 -2.54 19.07
CA ASN A 322 7.77 -2.52 17.62
C ASN A 322 9.15 -3.07 17.26
N ARG A 323 9.31 -3.59 16.04
CA ARG A 323 10.57 -4.09 15.50
C ARG A 323 10.86 -3.38 14.19
N TYR A 324 12.13 -3.16 13.91
CA TYR A 324 12.59 -2.46 12.72
C TYR A 324 13.76 -3.21 12.10
N PHE A 325 13.78 -3.30 10.78
CA PHE A 325 14.94 -3.73 10.03
C PHE A 325 15.02 -2.96 8.72
N SER A 326 16.24 -2.59 8.30
CA SER A 326 16.48 -2.01 6.98
C SER A 326 17.62 -2.76 6.32
N TYR A 327 17.39 -3.28 5.12
CA TYR A 327 18.45 -3.83 4.29
C TYR A 327 19.43 -2.73 3.88
N ASP A 328 20.72 -3.02 3.93
CA ASP A 328 21.79 -2.12 3.49
C ASP A 328 21.75 -2.00 1.96
N LYS A 329 22.26 -0.88 1.43
CA LYS A 329 22.37 -0.69 -0.02
C LYS A 329 23.11 -1.84 -0.73
N SER A 330 24.13 -2.42 -0.08
CA SER A 330 24.92 -3.53 -0.61
C SER A 330 24.19 -4.87 -0.66
N ASP A 331 23.06 -5.01 0.04
CA ASP A 331 22.23 -6.22 0.03
C ASP A 331 21.43 -6.39 -1.27
N LEU A 332 21.34 -5.33 -2.10
CA LEU A 332 20.62 -5.32 -3.37
C LEU A 332 19.16 -5.79 -3.24
N VAL A 333 18.50 -5.46 -2.13
CA VAL A 333 17.07 -5.73 -1.91
C VAL A 333 16.23 -4.56 -2.42
N PRO A 334 15.36 -4.74 -3.42
CA PRO A 334 14.56 -3.65 -3.98
C PRO A 334 13.30 -3.36 -3.15
N HIS A 335 12.54 -2.31 -3.49
CA HIS A 335 11.25 -1.98 -2.88
C HIS A 335 10.26 -3.17 -2.78
N PRO A 336 9.96 -3.93 -3.86
CA PRO A 336 9.12 -5.13 -3.76
C PRO A 336 9.92 -6.33 -3.24
N MET A 337 10.44 -6.20 -2.02
CA MET A 337 11.36 -7.13 -1.37
C MET A 337 10.79 -8.52 -1.05
N ILE A 338 9.50 -8.79 -1.32
CA ILE A 338 8.82 -9.96 -0.77
C ILE A 338 8.94 -11.17 -1.69
N ASP A 339 8.65 -11.03 -2.98
CA ASP A 339 8.73 -12.16 -3.91
C ASP A 339 10.15 -12.25 -4.48
N PRO A 340 10.88 -13.37 -4.28
CA PRO A 340 12.24 -13.53 -4.80
C PRO A 340 12.35 -13.51 -6.33
N THR A 341 11.24 -13.68 -7.04
CA THR A 341 11.17 -13.63 -8.50
C THR A 341 10.87 -12.23 -9.05
N GLU A 342 10.48 -11.29 -8.19
CA GLU A 342 10.27 -9.90 -8.58
C GLU A 342 11.62 -9.19 -8.68
N VAL A 343 11.95 -8.75 -9.89
CA VAL A 343 13.17 -7.97 -10.17
C VAL A 343 12.78 -6.52 -10.39
N SER A 344 13.37 -5.62 -9.61
CA SER A 344 13.20 -4.18 -9.79
C SER A 344 14.56 -3.50 -9.78
N GLN A 345 14.78 -2.58 -10.72
CA GLN A 345 16.04 -1.87 -10.89
C GLN A 345 17.27 -2.80 -11.03
N GLY A 346 17.07 -4.02 -11.55
CA GLY A 346 18.12 -5.04 -11.67
C GLY A 346 18.48 -5.74 -10.34
N MET A 347 17.67 -5.55 -9.31
CA MET A 347 17.84 -6.10 -7.95
C MET A 347 16.71 -7.08 -7.60
N SER A 348 16.97 -7.99 -6.66
CA SER A 348 16.00 -8.96 -6.14
C SER A 348 16.34 -9.32 -4.70
N ASN A 349 15.35 -9.63 -3.86
CA ASN A 349 15.64 -10.01 -2.49
C ASN A 349 16.17 -11.44 -2.39
N HIS A 350 17.49 -11.60 -2.23
CA HIS A 350 18.09 -12.92 -2.02
C HIS A 350 17.92 -13.47 -0.59
N PHE A 351 17.51 -12.62 0.37
CA PHE A 351 17.29 -12.95 1.79
C PHE A 351 15.81 -13.23 2.13
N TRP A 352 14.97 -13.42 1.11
CA TRP A 352 13.52 -13.58 1.24
C TRP A 352 13.10 -14.73 2.18
N GLN A 353 13.86 -15.82 2.26
CA GLN A 353 13.56 -16.92 3.18
C GLN A 353 13.66 -16.48 4.64
N SER A 354 14.72 -15.73 4.96
CA SER A 354 14.92 -15.16 6.30
C SER A 354 13.86 -14.11 6.61
N LEU A 355 13.48 -13.27 5.63
CA LEU A 355 12.34 -12.35 5.75
C LEU A 355 11.05 -13.09 6.16
N TYR A 356 10.74 -14.23 5.53
CA TYR A 356 9.53 -15.00 5.81
C TYR A 356 9.58 -15.63 7.20
N GLN A 357 10.73 -16.18 7.58
CA GLN A 357 10.96 -16.75 8.90
C GLN A 357 10.76 -15.70 10.01
N GLU A 358 11.35 -14.53 9.87
CA GLU A 358 11.23 -13.47 10.88
C GLU A 358 9.83 -12.83 10.88
N THR A 359 9.14 -12.81 9.73
CA THR A 359 7.71 -12.46 9.68
C THR A 359 6.88 -13.43 10.52
N TYR A 360 7.08 -14.74 10.35
CA TYR A 360 6.41 -15.75 11.16
C TYR A 360 6.75 -15.64 12.65
N ARG A 361 8.04 -15.42 12.98
CA ARG A 361 8.49 -15.21 14.36
C ARG A 361 7.76 -14.01 14.97
N PHE A 362 7.74 -12.88 14.29
CA PHE A 362 7.07 -11.68 14.79
C PHE A 362 5.57 -11.91 15.01
N LEU A 363 4.88 -12.51 14.05
CA LEU A 363 3.44 -12.78 14.18
C LEU A 363 3.14 -13.68 15.37
N THR A 364 3.97 -14.69 15.64
CA THR A 364 3.77 -15.64 16.75
C THR A 364 4.26 -15.13 18.11
N THR A 365 5.39 -14.42 18.16
CA THR A 365 6.04 -14.04 19.43
C THR A 365 6.07 -12.53 19.70
N GLY A 366 6.04 -11.71 18.65
CA GLY A 366 6.26 -10.25 18.74
C GLY A 366 7.73 -9.87 18.62
N GLU A 367 8.62 -10.84 18.42
CA GLU A 367 10.06 -10.65 18.33
C GLU A 367 10.60 -10.90 16.92
N VAL A 368 11.75 -10.28 16.63
CA VAL A 368 12.53 -10.47 15.41
C VAL A 368 14.00 -10.62 15.80
N VAL A 369 14.70 -11.55 15.16
CA VAL A 369 16.15 -11.67 15.23
C VAL A 369 16.74 -10.94 14.03
N THR A 370 17.07 -9.66 14.20
CA THR A 370 17.54 -8.80 13.10
C THR A 370 18.78 -9.34 12.40
N GLY A 371 19.72 -9.93 13.14
CA GLY A 371 20.90 -10.59 12.58
C GLY A 371 20.64 -11.91 11.84
N ASN A 372 19.37 -12.26 11.58
CA ASN A 372 18.96 -13.32 10.66
C ASN A 372 18.48 -12.77 9.32
N MET A 373 18.03 -11.51 9.27
CA MET A 373 17.32 -10.91 8.13
C MET A 373 18.17 -10.81 6.86
N ASP A 374 19.50 -10.78 7.00
CA ASP A 374 20.54 -10.61 5.97
C ASP A 374 21.39 -11.88 5.77
N LYS A 375 20.87 -13.05 6.17
CA LYS A 375 21.54 -14.35 5.99
C LYS A 375 20.86 -15.22 4.97
N PHE A 376 21.66 -16.04 4.28
CA PHE A 376 21.18 -17.09 3.38
C PHE A 376 20.75 -18.35 4.15
N GLU A 377 21.41 -18.62 5.26
CA GLU A 377 21.08 -19.77 6.11
C GLU A 377 19.78 -19.52 6.87
N GLN A 378 18.85 -20.46 6.73
CA GLN A 378 17.60 -20.43 7.48
C GLN A 378 17.83 -20.72 8.97
N ALA A 379 17.09 -20.00 9.82
CA ALA A 379 17.02 -20.24 11.24
C ALA A 379 16.47 -21.64 11.52
N GLN A 380 17.17 -22.40 12.36
CA GLN A 380 16.85 -23.80 12.67
C GLN A 380 15.71 -23.95 13.69
N ASP A 381 15.40 -22.89 14.42
CA ASP A 381 14.33 -22.86 15.43
C ASP A 381 12.96 -22.47 14.83
N LEU A 382 12.91 -22.21 13.53
CA LEU A 382 11.71 -21.83 12.80
C LEU A 382 11.41 -22.85 11.69
N PRO A 383 10.15 -22.94 11.23
CA PRO A 383 9.83 -23.75 10.07
C PRO A 383 10.68 -23.36 8.85
N LEU A 384 11.05 -24.37 8.06
CA LEU A 384 11.85 -24.14 6.86
C LEU A 384 10.98 -23.55 5.75
N VAL A 385 11.54 -22.56 5.06
CA VAL A 385 10.98 -22.00 3.83
C VAL A 385 11.48 -22.85 2.67
N LYS A 386 10.55 -23.34 1.86
CA LYS A 386 10.88 -24.11 0.65
C LYS A 386 11.61 -23.22 -0.37
N PRO A 387 12.48 -23.76 -1.23
CA PRO A 387 13.05 -23.02 -2.37
C PRO A 387 11.97 -22.46 -3.32
N ALA A 388 12.30 -21.39 -4.04
CA ALA A 388 11.38 -20.60 -4.88
C ALA A 388 10.91 -21.29 -6.17
#